data_AF-A0A947WNU5-F1
#
_entry.id   AF-A0A947WNU5-F1
#
_cell.length_a   1.000
_cell.length_b   1.000
_cell.length_c   1.000
_cell.angle_alpha   90.00
_cell.angle_beta   90.00
_cell.angle_gamma   90.00
#
_symmetry.space_group_name_H-M   'P 1'
#
loop_
_entity.id
_entity.type
_entity.pdbx_description
1 polymer ?
#
loop_
_entity_poly.entity_id
_entity_poly.type
_entity_poly.pdbx_seq_one_letter_code
_entity_poly.pdbx_strand_id
1 'polypeptide(L)'
;MPKITGKQILAALMKDPEYSAQPASVLAVTDPFMLGIPEALKDHLDNVVTLATLMDAKIAFLRYLVDNEYVKKVVAAMPKDSFGLMDAKEVAEMMLDAMGQVIEIFAEVVKDVPTFLEALEITEEQMMVQALNPNTLKLYKTGTLTIAVVLKMQPMVIVKNSK
;
A
#
# COMPACT_ATOMS: atom_id res chain seq x y z
N MET A 1 -10.76 5.38 -19.76
CA MET A 1 -10.89 4.01 -19.18
C MET A 1 -12.01 4.01 -18.15
N PRO A 2 -12.72 2.89 -17.87
CA PRO A 2 -13.70 2.87 -16.80
C PRO A 2 -13.04 3.22 -15.46
N LYS A 3 -13.65 4.15 -14.70
CA LYS A 3 -13.13 4.65 -13.42
C LYS A 3 -13.07 3.50 -12.40
N ILE A 4 -11.88 3.23 -11.85
CA ILE A 4 -11.69 2.23 -10.79
C ILE A 4 -12.51 2.63 -9.56
N THR A 5 -13.16 1.65 -8.93
CA THR A 5 -14.00 1.87 -7.74
C THR A 5 -13.43 1.15 -6.53
N GLY A 6 -13.71 1.67 -5.33
CA GLY A 6 -13.28 1.04 -4.09
C GLY A 6 -13.77 -0.39 -3.95
N LYS A 7 -15.00 -0.68 -4.43
CA LYS A 7 -15.56 -2.04 -4.45
C LYS A 7 -14.75 -3.01 -5.31
N GLN A 8 -14.20 -2.55 -6.45
CA GLN A 8 -13.34 -3.39 -7.28
C GLN A 8 -12.01 -3.66 -6.61
N ILE A 9 -11.43 -2.66 -5.93
CA ILE A 9 -10.17 -2.80 -5.17
C ILE A 9 -10.37 -3.77 -4.01
N LEU A 10 -11.43 -3.59 -3.23
CA LEU A 10 -11.77 -4.48 -2.11
C LEU A 10 -12.02 -5.92 -2.59
N ALA A 11 -12.76 -6.10 -3.69
CA ALA A 11 -12.96 -7.43 -4.28
C ALA A 11 -11.66 -8.09 -4.78
N ALA A 12 -10.65 -7.30 -5.17
CA ALA A 12 -9.32 -7.81 -5.51
C ALA A 12 -8.50 -8.14 -4.25
N LEU A 13 -8.56 -7.29 -3.21
CA LEU A 13 -7.92 -7.54 -1.91
C LEU A 13 -8.45 -8.81 -1.23
N MET A 14 -9.76 -9.05 -1.27
CA MET A 14 -10.39 -10.25 -0.68
C MET A 14 -9.94 -11.56 -1.34
N LYS A 15 -9.30 -11.51 -2.53
CA LYS A 15 -8.70 -12.69 -3.17
C LYS A 15 -7.27 -12.94 -2.69
N ASP A 16 -6.68 -11.98 -1.98
CA ASP A 16 -5.37 -12.13 -1.38
C ASP A 16 -5.48 -12.91 -0.05
N PRO A 17 -4.72 -14.02 0.12
CA PRO A 17 -4.79 -14.83 1.34
C PRO A 17 -4.44 -14.06 2.60
N GLU A 18 -3.53 -13.09 2.55
CA GLU A 18 -3.09 -12.34 3.72
C GLU A 18 -4.14 -11.34 4.18
N TYR A 19 -4.76 -10.63 3.24
CA TYR A 19 -5.87 -9.73 3.55
C TYR A 19 -7.05 -10.51 4.12
N SER A 20 -7.47 -11.59 3.46
CA SER A 20 -8.62 -12.40 3.87
C SER A 20 -8.41 -13.20 5.17
N ALA A 21 -7.17 -13.44 5.58
CA ALA A 21 -6.84 -14.09 6.85
C ALA A 21 -6.95 -13.16 8.07
N GLN A 22 -7.14 -11.84 7.89
CA GLN A 22 -7.28 -10.91 8.99
C GLN A 22 -8.55 -11.17 9.81
N PRO A 23 -8.54 -10.91 11.13
CA PRO A 23 -9.74 -11.04 11.97
C PRO A 23 -10.90 -10.19 11.43
N ALA A 24 -12.13 -10.71 11.52
CA ALA A 24 -13.32 -10.00 11.04
C ALA A 24 -13.51 -8.61 11.69
N SER A 25 -13.10 -8.44 12.95
CA SER A 25 -13.11 -7.14 13.63
C SER A 25 -12.15 -6.13 12.99
N VAL A 26 -10.97 -6.59 12.56
CA VAL A 26 -9.99 -5.77 11.85
C VAL A 26 -10.49 -5.44 10.45
N LEU A 27 -11.02 -6.43 9.72
CA LEU A 27 -11.60 -6.22 8.38
C LEU A 27 -12.75 -5.19 8.40
N ALA A 28 -13.62 -5.24 9.41
CA ALA A 28 -14.72 -4.28 9.56
C ALA A 28 -14.21 -2.82 9.68
N VAL A 29 -13.03 -2.62 10.25
CA VAL A 29 -12.38 -1.31 10.33
C VAL A 29 -11.62 -1.00 9.04
N THR A 30 -10.93 -1.96 8.44
CA THR A 30 -10.06 -1.77 7.27
C THR A 30 -10.83 -1.54 5.97
N ASP A 31 -11.94 -2.25 5.76
CA ASP A 31 -12.71 -2.21 4.51
C ASP A 31 -13.16 -0.79 4.10
N PRO A 32 -13.67 0.09 4.99
CA PRO A 32 -13.98 1.48 4.67
C PRO A 32 -12.78 2.27 4.10
N PHE A 33 -11.56 2.02 4.58
CA PHE A 33 -10.36 2.68 4.05
C PHE A 33 -10.01 2.17 2.66
N MET A 34 -10.16 0.86 2.42
CA MET A 34 -9.93 0.28 1.09
C MET A 34 -10.93 0.82 0.06
N LEU A 35 -12.18 1.04 0.49
CA LEU A 35 -13.19 1.68 -0.35
C LEU A 35 -12.84 3.14 -0.70
N GLY A 36 -12.08 3.81 0.17
CA GLY A 36 -11.62 5.20 0.00
C GLY A 36 -10.40 5.36 -0.92
N ILE A 37 -9.69 4.28 -1.27
CA ILE A 37 -8.46 4.33 -2.08
C ILE A 37 -8.60 5.14 -3.39
N PRO A 38 -9.67 5.02 -4.20
CA PRO A 38 -9.76 5.78 -5.45
C PRO A 38 -9.77 7.30 -5.27
N GLU A 39 -10.34 7.79 -4.15
CA GLU A 39 -10.31 9.22 -3.85
C GLU A 39 -8.95 9.62 -3.30
N ALA A 40 -8.38 8.83 -2.40
CA ALA A 40 -7.06 9.07 -1.82
C ALA A 40 -5.96 9.12 -2.88
N LEU A 41 -6.10 8.36 -3.96
CA LEU A 41 -5.10 8.24 -5.03
C LEU A 41 -5.52 8.90 -6.35
N LYS A 42 -6.55 9.76 -6.37
CA LYS A 42 -7.13 10.30 -7.61
C LYS A 42 -6.12 10.93 -8.56
N ASP A 43 -5.10 11.58 -8.01
CA ASP A 43 -4.05 12.28 -8.78
C ASP A 43 -2.94 11.33 -9.28
N HIS A 44 -2.98 10.06 -8.86
CA HIS A 44 -2.01 9.02 -9.23
C HIS A 44 -2.60 7.95 -10.15
N LEU A 45 -3.93 7.82 -10.24
CA LEU A 45 -4.59 6.68 -10.89
C LEU A 45 -4.16 6.44 -12.34
N ASP A 46 -3.96 7.51 -13.11
CA ASP A 46 -3.63 7.46 -14.53
C ASP A 46 -2.11 7.44 -14.80
N ASN A 47 -1.28 7.55 -13.76
CA ASN A 47 0.17 7.51 -13.91
C ASN A 47 0.64 6.13 -14.37
N VAL A 48 1.50 6.10 -15.38
CA VAL A 48 2.21 4.90 -15.81
C VAL A 48 3.17 4.48 -14.70
N VAL A 49 3.19 3.18 -14.41
CA VAL A 49 3.98 2.63 -13.32
C VAL A 49 5.47 2.69 -13.64
N THR A 50 6.17 3.33 -12.72
CA THR A 50 7.61 3.33 -12.48
C THR A 50 7.81 3.10 -10.98
N LEU A 51 9.04 2.89 -10.52
CA LEU A 51 9.30 2.79 -9.08
C LEU A 51 8.88 4.08 -8.33
N ALA A 52 9.22 5.25 -8.89
CA ALA A 52 8.87 6.54 -8.33
C ALA A 52 7.34 6.71 -8.19
N THR A 53 6.58 6.51 -9.28
CA THR A 53 5.12 6.69 -9.26
C THR A 53 4.41 5.68 -8.37
N LEU A 54 4.96 4.47 -8.24
CA LEU A 54 4.45 3.46 -7.31
C LEU A 54 4.69 3.86 -5.85
N MET A 55 5.88 4.36 -5.53
CA MET A 55 6.20 4.87 -4.20
C MET A 55 5.38 6.11 -3.85
N ASP A 56 5.16 7.04 -4.79
CA ASP A 56 4.29 8.19 -4.59
C ASP A 56 2.85 7.78 -4.27
N ALA A 57 2.28 6.85 -5.04
CA ALA A 57 0.95 6.31 -4.77
C ALA A 57 0.89 5.64 -3.39
N LYS A 58 1.95 4.93 -2.99
CA LYS A 58 2.05 4.33 -1.67
C LYS A 58 2.11 5.39 -0.56
N ILE A 59 2.95 6.41 -0.70
CA ILE A 59 3.04 7.54 0.23
C ILE A 59 1.68 8.22 0.38
N ALA A 60 0.99 8.51 -0.73
CA ALA A 60 -0.33 9.14 -0.71
C ALA A 60 -1.36 8.29 0.04
N PHE A 61 -1.34 6.97 -0.18
CA PHE A 61 -2.20 6.05 0.57
C PHE A 61 -1.86 6.01 2.06
N LEU A 62 -0.57 5.97 2.43
CA LEU A 62 -0.15 5.97 3.83
C LEU A 62 -0.51 7.25 4.56
N ARG A 63 -0.34 8.41 3.91
CA ARG A 63 -0.80 9.70 4.44
C ARG A 63 -2.30 9.69 4.66
N TYR A 64 -3.08 9.17 3.69
CA TYR A 64 -4.52 8.98 3.86
C TYR A 64 -4.85 8.11 5.08
N LEU A 65 -4.12 7.01 5.33
CA LEU A 65 -4.33 6.17 6.51
C LEU A 65 -4.03 6.93 7.82
N VAL A 66 -2.93 7.68 7.87
CA VAL A 66 -2.54 8.50 9.04
C VAL A 66 -3.59 9.57 9.31
N ASP A 67 -3.96 10.34 8.28
CA ASP A 67 -4.92 11.46 8.38
C ASP A 67 -6.32 11.00 8.82
N ASN A 68 -6.66 9.73 8.58
CA ASN A 68 -7.96 9.15 8.93
C ASN A 68 -7.92 8.23 10.16
N GLU A 69 -6.83 8.30 10.95
CA GLU A 69 -6.63 7.57 12.20
C GLU A 69 -6.73 6.05 12.07
N TYR A 70 -6.31 5.51 10.91
CA TYR A 70 -6.39 4.08 10.61
C TYR A 70 -5.76 3.22 11.71
N VAL A 71 -4.52 3.53 12.12
CA VAL A 71 -3.78 2.76 13.13
C VAL A 71 -4.55 2.66 14.44
N LYS A 72 -5.06 3.80 14.95
CA LYS A 72 -5.82 3.83 16.20
C LYS A 72 -7.06 2.95 16.12
N LYS A 73 -7.79 3.01 15.00
CA LYS A 73 -9.01 2.22 14.79
C LYS A 73 -8.72 0.72 14.65
N VAL A 74 -7.65 0.36 13.95
CA VAL A 74 -7.24 -1.05 13.79
C VAL A 74 -6.80 -1.64 15.13
N VAL A 75 -5.95 -0.92 15.87
CA VAL A 75 -5.49 -1.37 17.19
C VAL A 75 -6.69 -1.50 18.15
N ALA A 76 -7.65 -0.58 18.14
CA ALA A 76 -8.86 -0.71 18.94
C ALA A 76 -9.73 -1.94 18.57
N ALA A 77 -9.61 -2.46 17.34
CA ALA A 77 -10.36 -3.61 16.84
C ALA A 77 -9.60 -4.94 16.95
N MET A 78 -8.31 -4.91 17.29
CA MET A 78 -7.53 -6.12 17.55
C MET A 78 -7.96 -6.77 18.87
N PRO A 79 -7.93 -8.11 18.97
CA PRO A 79 -8.17 -8.82 20.22
C PRO A 79 -7.22 -8.33 21.32
N LYS A 80 -7.70 -8.20 22.56
CA LYS A 80 -6.89 -7.70 23.70
C LYS A 80 -5.62 -8.52 23.93
N ASP A 81 -5.68 -9.82 23.66
CA ASP A 81 -4.56 -10.74 23.85
C ASP A 81 -3.48 -10.59 22.74
N SER A 82 -3.73 -9.78 21.71
CA SER A 82 -2.80 -9.56 20.60
C SER A 82 -1.60 -8.68 20.95
N PHE A 83 -1.63 -7.96 22.07
CA PHE A 83 -0.61 -6.98 22.44
C PHE A 83 0.44 -7.50 23.44
N GLY A 84 0.27 -8.73 23.96
CA GLY A 84 1.16 -9.29 24.97
C GLY A 84 1.16 -8.44 26.24
N LEU A 85 2.33 -7.85 26.57
CA LEU A 85 2.52 -7.01 27.75
C LEU A 85 2.30 -5.51 27.47
N MET A 86 2.24 -5.10 26.21
CA MET A 86 2.06 -3.69 25.83
C MET A 86 0.59 -3.30 25.90
N ASP A 87 0.31 -2.05 26.25
CA ASP A 87 -1.05 -1.54 26.14
C ASP A 87 -1.38 -1.12 24.69
N ALA A 88 -2.67 -1.02 24.38
CA ALA A 88 -3.14 -0.69 23.04
C ALA A 88 -2.69 0.71 22.58
N LYS A 89 -2.43 1.63 23.51
CA LYS A 89 -1.99 2.98 23.17
C LYS A 89 -0.52 2.97 22.74
N GLU A 90 0.35 2.29 23.47
CA GLU A 90 1.76 2.10 23.14
C GLU A 90 1.92 1.44 21.76
N VAL A 91 1.12 0.40 21.49
CA VAL A 91 1.13 -0.28 20.18
C VAL A 91 0.70 0.67 19.06
N ALA A 92 -0.34 1.48 19.28
CA ALA A 92 -0.80 2.44 18.28
C ALA A 92 0.25 3.54 18.01
N GLU A 93 0.92 4.04 19.05
CA GLU A 93 2.00 5.02 18.91
C GLU A 93 3.19 4.44 18.13
N MET A 94 3.65 3.24 18.48
CA MET A 94 4.74 2.55 17.77
C MET A 94 4.40 2.30 16.29
N MET A 95 3.16 1.90 15.99
CA MET A 95 2.71 1.68 14.61
C MET A 95 2.60 2.99 13.81
N LEU A 96 2.19 4.09 14.44
CA LEU A 96 2.16 5.41 13.80
C LEU A 96 3.57 5.91 13.52
N ASP A 97 4.49 5.78 14.47
CA ASP A 97 5.89 6.16 14.30
C ASP A 97 6.55 5.37 13.17
N ALA A 98 6.35 4.05 13.14
CA ALA A 98 6.85 3.20 12.07
C ALA A 98 6.29 3.60 10.70
N MET A 99 5.00 3.94 10.63
CA MET A 99 4.37 4.42 9.39
C MET A 99 4.94 5.76 8.93
N GLY A 100 5.21 6.68 9.87
CA GLY A 100 5.88 7.95 9.60
C GLY A 100 7.28 7.76 9.02
N GLN A 101 8.09 6.89 9.64
CA GLN A 101 9.44 6.56 9.14
C GLN A 101 9.40 5.96 7.73
N VAL A 102 8.45 5.08 7.44
CA VAL A 102 8.28 4.51 6.09
C VAL A 102 7.93 5.59 5.07
N ILE A 103 7.03 6.52 5.42
CA ILE A 103 6.68 7.66 4.55
C ILE A 103 7.91 8.52 4.27
N GLU A 104 8.71 8.82 5.29
CA GLU A 104 9.93 9.62 5.14
C GLU A 104 10.97 8.93 4.26
N ILE A 105 11.24 7.64 4.50
CA ILE A 105 12.17 6.85 3.71
C ILE A 105 11.73 6.82 2.24
N PHE A 106 10.46 6.53 1.96
CA PHE A 106 9.97 6.54 0.59
C PHE A 106 10.05 7.93 -0.05
N ALA A 107 9.75 9.00 0.71
CA ALA A 107 9.85 10.36 0.20
C ALA A 107 11.29 10.75 -0.16
N GLU A 108 12.29 10.27 0.58
CA GLU A 108 13.70 10.47 0.20
C GLU A 108 14.07 9.65 -1.04
N VAL A 109 13.65 8.39 -1.12
CA VAL A 109 13.94 7.53 -2.29
C VAL A 109 13.34 8.11 -3.58
N VAL A 110 12.11 8.63 -3.53
CA VAL A 110 11.45 9.22 -4.71
C VAL A 110 12.22 10.42 -5.26
N LYS A 111 12.94 11.18 -4.43
CA LYS A 111 13.74 12.32 -4.89
C LYS A 111 14.91 11.90 -5.78
N ASP A 112 15.49 10.72 -5.55
CA ASP A 112 16.62 10.22 -6.31
C ASP A 112 16.62 8.68 -6.41
N VAL A 113 15.67 8.19 -7.20
CA VAL A 113 15.52 6.76 -7.49
C VAL A 113 16.79 6.15 -8.10
N PRO A 114 17.49 6.81 -9.07
CA PRO A 114 18.74 6.28 -9.61
C PRO A 114 19.79 6.01 -8.53
N THR A 115 20.08 6.98 -7.65
CA THR A 115 21.06 6.80 -6.58
C THR A 115 20.65 5.69 -5.61
N PHE A 116 19.36 5.59 -5.28
CA PHE A 116 18.86 4.49 -4.44
C PHE A 116 19.07 3.11 -5.08
N LEU A 117 18.77 2.97 -6.37
CA LEU A 117 18.94 1.72 -7.10
C LEU A 117 20.43 1.34 -7.27
N GLU A 118 21.30 2.33 -7.52
CA GLU A 118 22.75 2.15 -7.57
C GLU A 118 23.31 1.65 -6.23
N ALA A 119 22.86 2.22 -5.11
CA ALA A 119 23.27 1.78 -3.78
C ALA A 119 22.85 0.33 -3.46
N LEU A 120 21.83 -0.18 -4.13
CA LEU A 120 21.37 -1.57 -4.02
C LEU A 120 21.96 -2.50 -5.09
N GLU A 121 22.78 -1.98 -6.01
CA GLU A 121 23.35 -2.71 -7.15
C GLU A 121 22.28 -3.42 -8.01
N ILE A 122 21.09 -2.81 -8.15
CA ILE A 122 19.99 -3.35 -8.95
C ILE A 122 19.40 -2.32 -9.90
N THR A 123 18.68 -2.78 -10.92
CA THR A 123 17.88 -1.93 -11.81
C THR A 123 16.44 -1.78 -11.33
N GLU A 124 15.75 -0.77 -11.84
CA GLU A 124 14.31 -0.61 -11.59
C GLU A 124 13.55 -1.86 -12.04
N GLU A 125 13.87 -2.43 -13.21
CA GLU A 125 13.23 -3.65 -13.68
C GLU A 125 13.40 -4.81 -12.68
N GLN A 126 14.61 -5.00 -12.14
CA GLN A 126 14.86 -6.05 -11.15
C GLN A 126 14.04 -5.85 -9.88
N MET A 127 13.88 -4.59 -9.42
CA MET A 127 13.03 -4.28 -8.28
C MET A 127 11.54 -4.54 -8.59
N MET A 128 11.07 -4.12 -9.76
CA MET A 128 9.68 -4.28 -10.19
C MET A 128 9.31 -5.75 -10.44
N VAL A 129 10.24 -6.59 -10.90
CA VAL A 129 10.07 -8.05 -11.01
C VAL A 129 9.79 -8.69 -9.64
N GLN A 130 10.35 -8.17 -8.55
CA GLN A 130 10.09 -8.68 -7.20
C GLN A 130 8.76 -8.21 -6.64
N ALA A 131 8.24 -7.06 -7.09
CA ALA A 131 7.00 -6.47 -6.61
C ALA A 131 5.76 -6.94 -7.38
N LEU A 132 5.89 -7.16 -8.69
CA LEU A 132 4.76 -7.42 -9.58
C LEU A 132 4.60 -8.91 -9.88
N ASN A 133 3.34 -9.38 -9.93
CA ASN A 133 3.03 -10.72 -10.43
C ASN A 133 3.17 -10.80 -11.96
N PRO A 134 3.16 -12.00 -12.58
CA PRO A 134 3.42 -12.15 -14.01
C PRO A 134 2.48 -11.34 -14.93
N ASN A 135 1.21 -11.15 -14.53
CA ASN A 135 0.23 -10.44 -15.35
C ASN A 135 0.48 -8.93 -15.33
N THR A 136 0.75 -8.35 -14.16
CA THR A 136 1.07 -6.92 -14.04
C THR A 136 2.46 -6.61 -14.60
N LEU A 137 3.45 -7.50 -14.38
CA LEU A 137 4.79 -7.36 -14.93
C LEU A 137 4.80 -7.30 -16.47
N LYS A 138 3.94 -8.08 -17.14
CA LYS A 138 3.81 -8.01 -18.61
C LYS A 138 3.37 -6.61 -19.07
N LEU A 139 2.41 -5.99 -18.39
CA LEU A 139 1.91 -4.65 -18.71
C LEU A 139 2.93 -3.56 -18.36
N TYR A 140 3.72 -3.78 -17.30
CA TYR A 140 4.82 -2.91 -16.91
C TYR A 140 5.89 -2.89 -18.00
N LYS A 141 6.32 -4.06 -18.49
CA LYS A 141 7.33 -4.17 -19.56
C LYS A 141 6.90 -3.52 -20.88
N THR A 142 5.60 -3.38 -21.14
CA THR A 142 5.08 -2.68 -22.31
C THR A 142 4.79 -1.19 -22.07
N GLY A 143 5.06 -0.67 -20.86
CA GLY A 143 4.81 0.75 -20.51
C GLY A 143 3.33 1.11 -20.41
N THR A 144 2.44 0.12 -20.23
CA THR A 144 0.98 0.31 -20.24
C THR A 144 0.30 0.06 -18.90
N LEU A 145 1.07 -0.38 -17.89
CA LEU A 145 0.56 -0.56 -16.54
C LEU A 145 0.38 0.82 -15.88
N THR A 146 -0.83 1.13 -15.43
CA THR A 146 -1.09 2.33 -14.61
C THR A 146 -1.40 1.96 -13.16
N ILE A 147 -1.35 2.93 -12.25
CA ILE A 147 -1.71 2.73 -10.83
C ILE A 147 -3.15 2.17 -10.69
N ALA A 148 -4.10 2.67 -11.47
CA ALA A 148 -5.47 2.12 -11.48
C ALA A 148 -5.51 0.64 -11.88
N VAL A 149 -4.68 0.22 -12.83
CA VAL A 149 -4.58 -1.19 -13.24
C VAL A 149 -3.91 -2.03 -12.16
N VAL A 150 -2.88 -1.51 -11.48
CA VAL A 150 -2.27 -2.18 -10.31
C VAL A 150 -3.32 -2.40 -9.23
N LEU A 151 -4.08 -1.38 -8.85
CA LEU A 151 -5.13 -1.50 -7.83
C LEU A 151 -6.23 -2.50 -8.20
N LYS A 152 -6.50 -2.68 -9.49
CA LYS A 152 -7.47 -3.67 -9.99
C LYS A 152 -6.93 -5.10 -9.96
N MET A 153 -5.63 -5.29 -10.22
CA MET A 153 -5.04 -6.61 -10.47
C MET A 153 -4.23 -7.16 -9.29
N GLN A 154 -3.59 -6.28 -8.54
CA GLN A 154 -2.64 -6.61 -7.46
C GLN A 154 -2.57 -5.45 -6.42
N PRO A 155 -3.69 -5.10 -5.76
CA PRO A 155 -3.76 -3.95 -4.86
C PRO A 155 -2.76 -3.99 -3.69
N MET A 156 -2.36 -5.19 -3.26
CA MET A 156 -1.38 -5.37 -2.17
C MET A 156 -0.03 -4.70 -2.44
N VAL A 157 0.35 -4.44 -3.70
CA VAL A 157 1.59 -3.71 -4.02
C VAL A 157 1.59 -2.30 -3.41
N ILE A 158 0.41 -1.67 -3.34
CA ILE A 158 0.24 -0.32 -2.78
C ILE A 158 -0.18 -0.40 -1.32
N VAL A 159 -1.03 -1.36 -0.95
CA VAL A 159 -1.63 -1.45 0.39
C VAL A 159 -0.64 -1.97 1.46
N LYS A 160 0.32 -2.83 1.09
CA LYS A 160 1.21 -3.53 2.05
C LYS A 160 2.56 -2.81 2.23
N ASN A 161 3.03 -2.69 3.47
CA ASN A 161 4.26 -1.95 3.84
C ASN A 161 5.51 -2.79 4.14
N SER A 162 5.40 -4.11 4.31
CA SER A 162 6.51 -5.02 4.60
C SER A 162 6.17 -6.39 4.04
N LYS A 163 7.13 -7.24 3.64
CA LYS A 163 6.84 -8.64 3.26
C LYS A 163 6.26 -9.44 4.42
#